data_AF-A0A1M7RTY0-F1
#
_entry.id   AF-A0A1M7RTY0-F1
#
_cell.length_a   1.000
_cell.length_b   1.000
_cell.length_c   1.000
_cell.angle_alpha   90.00
_cell.angle_beta   90.00
_cell.angle_gamma   90.00
#
_symmetry.space_group_name_H-M   'P 1'
#
loop_
_entity.id
_entity.type
_entity.pdbx_description
1 polymer ?
#
loop_
_entity_poly.entity_id
_entity_poly.type
_entity_poly.pdbx_seq_one_letter_code
_entity_poly.pdbx_strand_id
1 'polypeptide(L)'
;MNKEREQIKIFRLPIITFLMLAFTLGNVVFYASFEDMYRIMTRQTELFLFSVFLIGIPLCFVIFEMTFLITESFNKGLRGEKRIDLLVFVLGTALELSGILFLTDGVTWYFTGERAGVIPYYPVNIDTLPTVVTFLCLSILGYIILEYIPMTKMAPMVAILAMSAMYIGDIVLMMLTIQIQPSYEVAPTVFFQYIYILPACWIMITARAIIEKIHEWKIVMAQRPVLDQEGIGTALEEALNTPLAWPIIAILMMIPLFAAVALILGAFGQPSDAITRAFTETIGWTFSK
;
A
#
# COMPACT_ATOMS: atom_id res chain seq x y z
N MET A 1 -35.19 -12.73 -1.61
CA MET A 1 -34.20 -11.69 -1.25
C MET A 1 -32.98 -12.19 -0.47
N ASN A 2 -33.11 -13.07 0.54
CA ASN A 2 -31.93 -13.59 1.28
C ASN A 2 -31.22 -14.78 0.57
N LYS A 3 -31.98 -15.63 -0.14
CA LYS A 3 -31.44 -16.77 -0.91
C LYS A 3 -30.61 -16.37 -2.14
N GLU A 4 -30.99 -15.29 -2.84
CA GLU A 4 -30.23 -14.81 -4.01
C GLU A 4 -28.89 -14.17 -3.62
N ARG A 5 -28.81 -13.50 -2.46
CA ARG A 5 -27.54 -12.93 -1.96
C ARG A 5 -26.55 -14.00 -1.50
N GLU A 6 -27.03 -15.12 -0.95
CA GLU A 6 -26.16 -16.27 -0.66
C GLU A 6 -25.76 -17.05 -1.92
N GLN A 7 -26.68 -17.23 -2.87
CA GLN A 7 -26.35 -17.87 -4.15
C GLN A 7 -25.28 -17.10 -4.93
N ILE A 8 -25.31 -15.75 -4.92
CA ILE A 8 -24.28 -14.93 -5.57
C ILE A 8 -22.91 -15.03 -4.87
N LYS A 9 -22.87 -15.21 -3.54
CA LYS A 9 -21.61 -15.41 -2.78
C LYS A 9 -21.02 -16.81 -3.00
N ILE A 10 -21.86 -17.84 -3.04
CA ILE A 10 -21.45 -19.24 -3.26
C ILE A 10 -20.99 -19.45 -4.71
N PHE A 11 -21.44 -18.66 -5.68
CA PHE A 11 -21.02 -18.80 -7.09
C PHE A 11 -19.69 -18.11 -7.42
N ARG A 12 -19.29 -17.03 -6.71
CA ARG A 12 -18.07 -16.25 -7.03
C ARG A 12 -16.77 -16.90 -6.58
N LEU A 13 -16.74 -17.56 -5.43
CA LEU A 13 -15.55 -18.23 -4.90
C LEU A 13 -15.12 -19.49 -5.70
N PRO A 14 -16.03 -20.38 -6.13
CA PRO A 14 -15.68 -21.54 -6.95
C PRO A 14 -15.35 -21.17 -8.39
N ILE A 15 -15.89 -20.09 -8.96
CA ILE A 15 -15.51 -19.67 -10.33
C ILE A 15 -14.07 -19.17 -10.38
N ILE A 16 -13.65 -18.36 -9.41
CA ILE A 16 -12.27 -17.83 -9.37
C ILE A 16 -11.27 -18.97 -9.10
N THR A 17 -11.60 -19.88 -8.17
CA THR A 17 -10.76 -21.06 -7.92
C THR A 17 -10.79 -22.07 -9.08
N PHE A 18 -11.91 -22.22 -9.79
CA PHE A 18 -12.03 -23.05 -10.99
C PHE A 18 -11.28 -22.46 -12.18
N LEU A 19 -11.27 -21.15 -12.37
CA LEU A 19 -10.46 -20.47 -13.39
C LEU A 19 -8.96 -20.60 -13.08
N MET A 20 -8.56 -20.47 -11.81
CA MET A 20 -7.19 -20.70 -11.36
C MET A 20 -6.77 -22.18 -11.56
N LEU A 21 -7.64 -23.13 -11.22
CA LEU A 21 -7.37 -24.57 -11.34
C LEU A 21 -7.33 -25.02 -12.82
N ALA A 22 -8.27 -24.55 -13.64
CA ALA A 22 -8.31 -24.80 -15.08
C ALA A 22 -7.08 -24.19 -15.78
N PHE A 23 -6.58 -23.05 -15.31
CA PHE A 23 -5.34 -22.44 -15.77
C PHE A 23 -4.11 -23.26 -15.38
N THR A 24 -4.05 -23.81 -14.16
CA THR A 24 -2.95 -24.72 -13.75
C THR A 24 -2.97 -26.05 -14.51
N LEU A 25 -4.15 -26.61 -14.79
CA LEU A 25 -4.31 -27.85 -15.57
C LEU A 25 -4.03 -27.66 -17.07
N GLY A 26 -4.39 -26.49 -17.63
CA GLY A 26 -4.05 -26.13 -19.01
C GLY A 26 -2.54 -26.03 -19.25
N ASN A 27 -1.79 -25.61 -18.24
CA ASN A 27 -0.33 -25.59 -18.30
C ASN A 27 0.27 -27.01 -18.21
N VAL A 28 -0.29 -27.92 -17.41
CA VAL A 28 0.25 -29.29 -17.27
C VAL A 28 0.02 -30.16 -18.51
N VAL A 29 -1.08 -29.97 -19.24
CA VAL A 29 -1.40 -30.79 -20.43
C VAL A 29 -0.61 -30.35 -21.68
N PHE A 30 -0.15 -29.09 -21.74
CA PHE A 30 0.62 -28.57 -22.88
C PHE A 30 2.12 -28.88 -22.79
N TYR A 31 2.59 -29.47 -21.68
CA TYR A 31 3.99 -29.80 -21.41
C TYR A 31 4.54 -31.00 -22.19
N ALA A 32 3.72 -31.67 -23.00
CA ALA A 32 4.11 -32.87 -23.74
C ALA A 32 4.11 -32.61 -25.25
N SER A 33 5.19 -31.99 -25.79
CA SER A 33 5.85 -32.30 -27.09
C SER A 33 6.62 -31.09 -27.67
N PHE A 34 7.79 -31.37 -28.25
CA PHE A 34 8.72 -30.54 -29.06
C PHE A 34 9.87 -29.81 -28.34
N GLU A 35 11.06 -30.42 -28.32
CA GLU A 35 12.19 -30.04 -27.46
C GLU A 35 13.00 -28.78 -27.87
N ASP A 36 12.95 -28.32 -29.12
CA ASP A 36 13.77 -27.17 -29.57
C ASP A 36 12.97 -25.88 -29.86
N MET A 37 11.69 -25.99 -30.27
CA MET A 37 10.77 -24.84 -30.38
C MET A 37 10.26 -24.40 -29.00
N TYR A 38 10.29 -25.32 -28.03
CA TYR A 38 9.94 -25.09 -26.63
C TYR A 38 10.86 -24.05 -25.99
N ARG A 39 12.19 -24.07 -26.12
CA ARG A 39 13.02 -23.06 -25.42
C ARG A 39 12.71 -21.61 -25.77
N ILE A 40 12.34 -21.30 -27.02
CA ILE A 40 11.99 -19.94 -27.44
C ILE A 40 10.51 -19.64 -27.14
N MET A 41 9.59 -20.56 -27.42
CA MET A 41 8.17 -20.39 -27.09
C MET A 41 7.95 -20.38 -25.58
N THR A 42 8.56 -21.26 -24.82
CA THR A 42 8.53 -21.31 -23.35
C THR A 42 9.10 -20.04 -22.75
N ARG A 43 10.20 -19.48 -23.26
CA ARG A 43 10.70 -18.17 -22.80
C ARG A 43 9.73 -17.02 -23.14
N GLN A 44 9.11 -17.02 -24.31
CA GLN A 44 8.08 -16.02 -24.66
C GLN A 44 6.78 -16.20 -23.87
N THR A 45 6.40 -17.44 -23.59
CA THR A 45 5.20 -17.81 -22.82
C THR A 45 5.41 -17.51 -21.35
N GLU A 46 6.60 -17.78 -20.80
CA GLU A 46 7.04 -17.38 -19.46
C GLU A 46 7.04 -15.86 -19.33
N LEU A 47 7.60 -15.12 -20.30
CA LEU A 47 7.55 -13.65 -20.31
C LEU A 47 6.11 -13.12 -20.41
N PHE A 48 5.25 -13.77 -21.20
CA PHE A 48 3.84 -13.42 -21.31
C PHE A 48 3.09 -13.70 -20.00
N LEU A 49 3.24 -14.88 -19.41
CA LEU A 49 2.66 -15.25 -18.12
C LEU A 49 3.17 -14.36 -16.99
N PHE A 50 4.46 -14.03 -17.01
CA PHE A 50 5.10 -13.09 -16.08
C PHE A 50 4.52 -11.68 -16.23
N SER A 51 4.27 -11.22 -17.45
CA SER A 51 3.61 -9.92 -17.69
C SER A 51 2.15 -9.89 -17.24
N VAL A 52 1.40 -10.99 -17.42
CA VAL A 52 0.02 -11.13 -16.93
C VAL A 52 -0.01 -11.15 -15.40
N PHE A 53 0.98 -11.80 -14.77
CA PHE A 53 1.09 -11.83 -13.31
C PHE A 53 1.47 -10.46 -12.73
N LEU A 54 2.49 -9.80 -13.28
CA LEU A 54 2.98 -8.50 -12.79
C LEU A 54 2.06 -7.33 -13.08
N ILE A 55 1.21 -7.41 -14.11
CA ILE A 55 0.30 -6.32 -14.48
C ILE A 55 -1.14 -6.68 -14.13
N GLY A 56 -1.59 -7.88 -14.50
CA GLY A 56 -3.00 -8.30 -14.35
C GLY A 56 -3.45 -8.40 -12.90
N ILE A 57 -2.65 -9.01 -12.02
CA ILE A 57 -2.99 -9.14 -10.59
C ILE A 57 -3.07 -7.77 -9.91
N PRO A 58 -2.04 -6.90 -9.99
CA PRO A 58 -2.15 -5.58 -9.38
C PRO A 58 -3.25 -4.72 -10.02
N LEU A 59 -3.52 -4.84 -11.33
CA LEU A 59 -4.66 -4.17 -11.94
C LEU A 59 -6.01 -4.66 -11.37
N CYS A 60 -6.15 -5.96 -11.10
CA CYS A 60 -7.31 -6.48 -10.39
C CYS A 60 -7.43 -5.87 -8.98
N PHE A 61 -6.33 -5.73 -8.24
CA PHE A 61 -6.36 -5.04 -6.94
C PHE A 61 -6.85 -3.62 -7.05
N VAL A 62 -6.36 -2.84 -8.03
CA VAL A 62 -6.84 -1.46 -8.24
C VAL A 62 -8.34 -1.44 -8.49
N ILE A 63 -8.84 -2.32 -9.36
CA ILE A 63 -10.27 -2.39 -9.68
C ILE A 63 -11.10 -2.76 -8.44
N PHE A 64 -10.65 -3.72 -7.64
CA PHE A 64 -11.32 -4.10 -6.40
C PHE A 64 -11.33 -2.96 -5.40
N GLU A 65 -10.17 -2.38 -5.11
CA GLU A 65 -10.01 -1.28 -4.16
C GLU A 65 -10.81 -0.04 -4.58
N MET A 66 -10.80 0.31 -5.86
CA MET A 66 -11.60 1.40 -6.41
C MET A 66 -13.10 1.11 -6.28
N THR A 67 -13.53 -0.12 -6.58
CA THR A 67 -14.94 -0.51 -6.43
C THR A 67 -15.39 -0.42 -4.98
N PHE A 68 -14.56 -0.89 -4.03
CA PHE A 68 -14.84 -0.79 -2.61
C PHE A 68 -14.88 0.67 -2.12
N LEU A 69 -13.91 1.49 -2.52
CA LEU A 69 -13.88 2.91 -2.17
C LEU A 69 -15.13 3.65 -2.67
N ILE A 70 -15.52 3.46 -3.94
CA ILE A 70 -16.72 4.06 -4.51
C ILE A 70 -17.96 3.60 -3.73
N THR A 71 -18.05 2.30 -3.43
CA THR A 71 -19.24 1.75 -2.79
C THR A 71 -19.39 2.24 -1.35
N GLU A 72 -18.27 2.36 -0.62
CA GLU A 72 -18.24 2.93 0.72
C GLU A 72 -18.54 4.43 0.71
N SER A 73 -18.03 5.17 -0.28
CA SER A 73 -18.35 6.60 -0.47
C SER A 73 -19.84 6.87 -0.67
N PHE A 74 -20.57 5.93 -1.27
CA PHE A 74 -22.03 5.99 -1.42
C PHE A 74 -22.81 5.34 -0.26
N ASN A 75 -22.14 4.90 0.81
CA ASN A 75 -22.73 4.20 1.95
C ASN A 75 -23.66 3.04 1.54
N LYS A 76 -23.29 2.32 0.47
CA LYS A 76 -24.10 1.21 -0.08
C LYS A 76 -23.92 -0.08 0.71
N GLY A 77 -23.13 -0.07 1.78
CA GLY A 77 -23.02 -1.16 2.74
C GLY A 77 -22.29 -2.41 2.22
N LEU A 78 -21.53 -2.32 1.12
CA LEU A 78 -20.47 -3.29 0.90
C LEU A 78 -19.30 -2.89 1.79
N ARG A 79 -19.25 -3.49 2.97
CA ARG A 79 -18.02 -3.52 3.76
C ARG A 79 -16.91 -4.03 2.85
N GLY A 80 -15.86 -3.24 2.68
CA GLY A 80 -14.63 -3.69 2.04
C GLY A 80 -14.23 -5.02 2.70
N GLU A 81 -13.99 -6.04 1.88
CA GLU A 81 -13.61 -7.32 2.44
C GLU A 81 -12.17 -7.16 2.93
N LYS A 82 -11.96 -6.90 4.24
CA LYS A 82 -10.66 -6.71 4.91
C LYS A 82 -9.58 -7.74 4.53
N ARG A 83 -10.01 -8.90 4.01
CA ARG A 83 -9.14 -9.95 3.44
C ARG A 83 -8.45 -9.51 2.15
N ILE A 84 -9.14 -8.77 1.29
CA ILE A 84 -8.57 -8.18 0.07
C ILE A 84 -7.52 -7.13 0.45
N ASP A 85 -7.81 -6.26 1.42
CA ASP A 85 -6.84 -5.29 1.93
C ASP A 85 -5.57 -5.99 2.43
N LEU A 86 -5.73 -7.08 3.21
CA LEU A 86 -4.61 -7.92 3.65
C LEU A 86 -3.86 -8.56 2.46
N LEU A 87 -4.58 -9.03 1.44
CA LEU A 87 -3.96 -9.56 0.22
C LEU A 87 -3.18 -8.47 -0.52
N VAL A 88 -3.67 -7.23 -0.55
CA VAL A 88 -2.94 -6.08 -1.11
C VAL A 88 -1.69 -5.79 -0.30
N PHE A 89 -1.77 -5.77 1.04
CA PHE A 89 -0.58 -5.58 1.88
C PHE A 89 0.46 -6.70 1.66
N VAL A 90 0.04 -7.97 1.62
CA VAL A 90 0.97 -9.10 1.50
C VAL A 90 1.50 -9.27 0.08
N LEU A 91 0.59 -9.42 -0.91
CA LEU A 91 0.97 -9.68 -2.30
C LEU A 91 1.52 -8.42 -2.98
N GLY A 92 1.00 -7.25 -2.63
CA GLY A 92 1.51 -5.97 -3.12
C GLY A 92 2.95 -5.73 -2.66
N THR A 93 3.24 -5.85 -1.36
CA THR A 93 4.60 -5.73 -0.85
C THR A 93 5.52 -6.81 -1.42
N ALA A 94 5.05 -8.06 -1.60
CA ALA A 94 5.82 -9.10 -2.26
C ALA A 94 6.15 -8.76 -3.72
N LEU A 95 5.20 -8.19 -4.47
CA LEU A 95 5.40 -7.72 -5.84
C LEU A 95 6.42 -6.58 -5.89
N GLU A 96 6.34 -5.59 -5.00
CA GLU A 96 7.30 -4.48 -4.97
C GLU A 96 8.71 -4.96 -4.58
N LEU A 97 8.83 -5.84 -3.58
CA LEU A 97 10.10 -6.49 -3.24
C LEU A 97 10.66 -7.31 -4.40
N SER A 98 9.81 -8.02 -5.14
CA SER A 98 10.25 -8.76 -6.34
C SER A 98 10.77 -7.82 -7.43
N GLY A 99 10.17 -6.63 -7.59
CA GLY A 99 10.66 -5.60 -8.50
C GLY A 99 12.02 -5.05 -8.08
N ILE A 100 12.21 -4.77 -6.78
CA ILE A 100 13.50 -4.33 -6.21
C ILE A 100 14.57 -5.41 -6.37
N LEU A 101 14.25 -6.67 -6.08
CA LEU A 101 15.17 -7.80 -6.23
C LEU A 101 15.54 -8.02 -7.70
N PHE A 102 14.57 -7.96 -8.61
CA PHE A 102 14.84 -8.06 -10.05
C PHE A 102 15.77 -6.94 -10.54
N LEU A 103 15.60 -5.72 -10.02
CA LEU A 103 16.47 -4.58 -10.32
C LEU A 103 17.89 -4.74 -9.74
N THR A 104 18.02 -5.33 -8.56
CA THR A 104 19.31 -5.47 -7.85
C THR A 104 20.10 -6.71 -8.27
N ASP A 105 19.42 -7.79 -8.65
CA ASP A 105 20.02 -9.09 -9.00
C ASP A 105 20.17 -9.30 -10.53
N GLY A 106 19.43 -8.53 -11.33
CA GLY A 106 19.37 -8.70 -12.79
C GLY A 106 20.16 -7.69 -13.61
N VAL A 107 20.43 -6.48 -13.08
CA VAL A 107 21.18 -5.47 -13.81
C VAL A 107 22.01 -4.60 -12.89
N THR A 108 23.29 -4.94 -12.76
CA THR A 108 24.36 -3.96 -12.54
C THR A 108 24.30 -2.94 -13.68
N TRP A 109 23.49 -1.88 -13.52
CA TRP A 109 23.46 -0.79 -14.48
C TRP A 109 24.81 -0.08 -14.41
N TYR A 110 25.64 -0.32 -15.42
CA TYR A 110 26.95 0.29 -15.57
C TYR A 110 26.78 1.80 -15.65
N PHE A 111 27.06 2.51 -14.55
CA PHE A 111 27.49 3.89 -14.68
C PHE A 111 28.89 3.82 -15.30
N THR A 112 29.00 4.01 -16.61
CA THR A 112 30.25 4.37 -17.25
C THR A 112 30.59 5.81 -16.88
N GLY A 113 30.86 6.04 -15.60
CA GLY A 113 31.69 7.15 -15.14
C GLY A 113 33.13 6.65 -15.19
N GLU A 114 33.95 7.28 -16.03
CA GLU A 114 35.39 7.04 -16.05
C GLU A 114 35.95 7.12 -14.61
N ARG A 115 36.43 5.98 -14.09
CA ARG A 115 37.05 5.77 -12.75
C ARG A 115 36.13 5.61 -11.54
N ALA A 116 35.40 4.50 -11.45
CA ALA A 116 35.32 3.68 -10.23
C ALA A 116 34.57 2.38 -10.56
N GLY A 117 34.90 1.28 -9.90
CA GLY A 117 34.34 -0.05 -10.17
C GLY A 117 32.81 -0.12 -10.06
N VAL A 118 32.25 -1.26 -10.46
CA VAL A 118 30.81 -1.57 -10.38
C VAL A 118 30.35 -1.47 -8.92
N ILE A 119 29.56 -0.46 -8.58
CA ILE A 119 28.93 -0.31 -7.26
C ILE A 119 27.47 -0.74 -7.39
N PRO A 120 26.98 -1.71 -6.59
CA PRO A 120 25.57 -2.08 -6.58
C PRO A 120 24.69 -0.90 -6.14
N TYR A 121 23.61 -0.65 -6.87
CA TYR A 121 22.63 0.38 -6.55
C TYR A 121 21.57 -0.19 -5.59
N TYR A 122 21.33 0.53 -4.50
CA TYR A 122 20.21 0.28 -3.59
C TYR A 122 19.26 1.47 -3.65
N PRO A 123 17.94 1.26 -3.82
CA PRO A 123 16.99 2.36 -3.89
C PRO A 123 16.97 3.18 -2.60
N VAL A 124 17.17 2.52 -1.47
CA VAL A 124 17.25 3.11 -0.13
C VAL A 124 18.61 2.82 0.46
N ASN A 125 19.17 3.74 1.26
CA ASN A 125 20.36 3.45 2.05
C ASN A 125 20.07 2.26 3.01
N ILE A 126 20.87 1.20 2.91
CA ILE A 126 20.74 -0.01 3.73
C ILE A 126 20.78 0.31 5.22
N ASP A 127 21.61 1.27 5.65
CA ASP A 127 21.80 1.62 7.05
C ASP A 127 20.53 2.24 7.68
N THR A 128 19.66 2.82 6.84
CA THR A 128 18.41 3.47 7.26
C THR A 128 17.18 2.61 7.01
N LEU A 129 17.35 1.41 6.45
CA LEU A 129 16.27 0.46 6.18
C LEU A 129 15.41 0.12 7.41
N PRO A 130 15.96 -0.05 8.64
CA PRO A 130 15.14 -0.25 9.84
C PRO A 130 14.16 0.90 10.09
N THR A 131 14.56 2.13 9.77
CA THR A 131 13.70 3.32 9.92
C THR A 131 12.55 3.29 8.92
N VAL A 132 12.84 2.99 7.64
CA VAL A 132 11.80 2.87 6.59
C VAL A 132 10.79 1.77 6.94
N VAL A 133 11.27 0.58 7.31
CA VAL A 133 10.41 -0.54 7.72
C VAL A 133 9.54 -0.17 8.92
N THR A 134 10.09 0.55 9.91
CA THR A 134 9.33 0.99 11.08
C THR A 134 8.14 1.88 10.70
N PHE A 135 8.34 2.85 9.80
CA PHE A 135 7.26 3.71 9.33
C PHE A 135 6.20 2.95 8.51
N LEU A 136 6.60 1.98 7.69
CA LEU A 136 5.65 1.13 6.96
C LEU A 136 4.85 0.23 7.93
N CYS A 137 5.50 -0.35 8.93
CA CYS A 137 4.82 -1.12 9.99
C CYS A 137 3.86 -0.25 10.81
N LEU A 138 4.26 1.00 11.12
CA LEU A 138 3.41 1.96 11.81
C LEU A 138 2.14 2.29 11.01
N SER A 139 2.25 2.41 9.68
CA SER A 139 1.09 2.60 8.79
C SER A 139 0.12 1.42 8.82
N ILE A 140 0.65 0.18 8.71
CA ILE A 140 -0.17 -1.04 8.83
C ILE A 140 -0.83 -1.11 10.20
N LEU A 141 -0.14 -0.72 11.27
CA LEU A 141 -0.72 -0.64 12.61
C LEU A 141 -1.85 0.41 12.68
N GLY A 142 -1.66 1.57 12.06
CA GLY A 142 -2.71 2.59 11.91
C GLY A 142 -3.95 2.05 11.22
N TYR A 143 -3.77 1.34 10.11
CA TYR A 143 -4.85 0.63 9.42
C TYR A 143 -5.56 -0.38 10.34
N ILE A 144 -4.81 -1.24 11.03
CA ILE A 144 -5.39 -2.26 11.92
C ILE A 144 -6.21 -1.60 13.03
N ILE A 145 -5.70 -0.53 13.63
CA ILE A 145 -6.37 0.22 14.69
C ILE A 145 -7.69 0.80 14.17
N LEU A 146 -7.67 1.47 13.01
CA LEU A 146 -8.88 2.02 12.39
C LEU A 146 -9.87 0.94 12.01
N GLU A 147 -9.42 -0.15 11.41
CA GLU A 147 -10.32 -1.10 10.78
C GLU A 147 -10.90 -2.15 11.74
N TYR A 148 -10.16 -2.53 12.78
CA TYR A 148 -10.56 -3.62 13.69
C TYR A 148 -11.11 -3.12 15.03
N ILE A 149 -10.86 -1.87 15.41
CA ILE A 149 -11.39 -1.29 16.65
C ILE A 149 -12.64 -0.48 16.33
N PRO A 150 -13.81 -0.87 16.87
CA PRO A 150 -15.04 -0.13 16.65
C PRO A 150 -14.96 1.24 17.32
N MET A 151 -15.56 2.25 16.69
CA MET A 151 -15.50 3.63 17.18
C MET A 151 -16.13 3.82 18.57
N THR A 152 -16.93 2.87 19.06
CA THR A 152 -17.49 2.88 20.42
C THR A 152 -16.43 2.64 21.52
N LYS A 153 -15.31 2.00 21.20
CA LYS A 153 -14.23 1.65 22.14
C LYS A 153 -12.97 2.51 21.97
N MET A 154 -13.00 3.43 21.02
CA MET A 154 -11.84 4.18 20.58
C MET A 154 -12.03 5.65 20.94
N ALA A 155 -10.99 6.32 21.42
CA ALA A 155 -11.03 7.77 21.57
C ALA A 155 -10.75 8.44 20.20
N PRO A 156 -11.42 9.57 19.86
CA PRO A 156 -11.20 10.29 18.59
C PRO A 156 -9.73 10.60 18.31
N MET A 157 -8.98 10.92 19.36
CA MET A 157 -7.55 11.21 19.24
C MET A 157 -6.73 10.01 18.74
N VAL A 158 -7.10 8.80 19.17
CA VAL A 158 -6.44 7.57 18.68
C VAL A 158 -6.76 7.38 17.20
N ALA A 159 -7.96 7.75 16.75
CA ALA A 159 -8.37 7.62 15.35
C ALA A 159 -7.57 8.59 14.47
N ILE A 160 -7.46 9.84 14.90
CA ILE A 160 -6.63 10.85 14.23
C ILE A 160 -5.16 10.42 14.16
N LEU A 161 -4.61 9.86 15.25
CA LEU A 161 -3.24 9.36 15.27
C LEU A 161 -3.05 8.16 14.33
N ALA A 162 -4.01 7.26 14.26
CA ALA A 162 -3.99 6.12 13.34
C ALA A 162 -4.10 6.57 11.87
N MET A 163 -4.95 7.56 11.55
CA MET A 163 -5.02 8.17 10.22
C MET A 163 -3.68 8.81 9.84
N SER A 164 -3.06 9.51 10.80
CA SER A 164 -1.76 10.14 10.63
C SER A 164 -0.65 9.12 10.33
N ALA A 165 -0.64 7.99 11.04
CA ALA A 165 0.27 6.88 10.78
C ALA A 165 0.12 6.31 9.36
N MET A 166 -1.12 6.15 8.89
CA MET A 166 -1.40 5.70 7.51
C MET A 166 -0.86 6.69 6.47
N TYR A 167 -1.10 7.99 6.66
CA TYR A 167 -0.57 9.03 5.76
C TYR A 167 0.95 9.05 5.68
N ILE A 168 1.65 8.89 6.81
CA ILE A 168 3.11 8.78 6.80
C ILE A 168 3.55 7.57 5.97
N GLY A 169 2.88 6.41 6.12
CA GLY A 169 3.16 5.24 5.31
C GLY A 169 2.94 5.45 3.82
N ASP A 170 1.84 6.11 3.44
CA ASP A 170 1.55 6.44 2.05
C ASP A 170 2.66 7.32 1.44
N ILE A 171 3.15 8.31 2.19
CA ILE A 171 4.27 9.16 1.75
C ILE A 171 5.56 8.35 1.60
N VAL A 172 5.91 7.53 2.61
CA VAL A 172 7.13 6.71 2.58
C VAL A 172 7.09 5.71 1.42
N LEU A 173 5.95 5.07 1.18
CA LEU A 173 5.77 4.15 0.07
C LEU A 173 5.88 4.88 -1.27
N MET A 174 5.25 6.04 -1.41
CA MET A 174 5.35 6.85 -2.64
C MET A 174 6.80 7.27 -2.92
N MET A 175 7.54 7.69 -1.90
CA MET A 175 8.96 8.04 -2.05
C MET A 175 9.79 6.83 -2.48
N LEU A 176 9.55 5.65 -1.89
CA LEU A 176 10.21 4.40 -2.28
C LEU A 176 9.95 4.07 -3.74
N THR A 177 8.69 4.11 -4.18
CA THR A 177 8.30 3.85 -5.56
C THR A 177 8.96 4.84 -6.54
N ILE A 178 9.03 6.14 -6.20
CA ILE A 178 9.70 7.15 -7.03
C ILE A 178 11.19 6.86 -7.18
N GLN A 179 11.87 6.42 -6.12
CA GLN A 179 13.30 6.11 -6.18
C GLN A 179 13.63 4.92 -7.07
N ILE A 180 12.74 3.94 -7.10
CA ILE A 180 12.90 2.73 -7.90
C ILE A 180 12.75 3.03 -9.41
N GLN A 181 12.25 4.21 -9.80
CA GLN A 181 12.07 4.56 -11.21
C GLN A 181 13.42 4.50 -11.97
N PRO A 182 13.54 3.65 -13.00
CA PRO A 182 14.74 3.62 -13.82
C PRO A 182 14.85 4.89 -14.66
N SER A 183 16.09 5.31 -14.94
CA SER A 183 16.38 6.24 -16.02
C SER A 183 15.78 5.71 -17.32
N TYR A 184 15.16 6.61 -18.10
CA TYR A 184 14.34 6.28 -19.28
C TYR A 184 15.07 5.48 -20.39
N GLU A 185 16.38 5.34 -20.30
CA GLU A 185 17.25 4.77 -21.34
C GLU A 185 17.37 3.25 -21.29
N VAL A 186 16.82 2.61 -20.26
CA VAL A 186 17.39 1.38 -19.72
C VAL A 186 16.46 0.16 -19.89
N ALA A 187 15.14 0.32 -19.91
CA ALA A 187 14.22 -0.82 -20.06
C ALA A 187 12.82 -0.41 -20.55
N PRO A 188 12.05 -1.34 -21.18
CA PRO A 188 10.69 -1.05 -21.63
C PRO A 188 9.82 -0.55 -20.47
N THR A 189 9.38 0.70 -20.60
CA THR A 189 8.67 1.52 -19.60
C THR A 189 7.45 0.84 -18.97
N VAL A 190 6.81 -0.09 -19.67
CA VAL A 190 5.60 -0.79 -19.23
C VAL A 190 5.86 -1.70 -18.03
N PHE A 191 7.06 -2.29 -17.92
CA PHE A 191 7.44 -3.13 -16.78
C PHE A 191 7.72 -2.32 -15.51
N PHE A 192 7.82 -1.00 -15.54
CA PHE A 192 8.06 -0.21 -14.32
C PHE A 192 6.81 0.51 -13.83
N GLN A 193 5.79 0.59 -14.69
CA GLN A 193 4.52 1.22 -14.34
C GLN A 193 3.73 0.41 -13.29
N TYR A 194 3.97 -0.90 -13.16
CA TYR A 194 3.29 -1.71 -12.14
C TYR A 194 3.68 -1.34 -10.71
N ILE A 195 4.87 -0.76 -10.49
CA ILE A 195 5.36 -0.40 -9.15
C ILE A 195 4.47 0.69 -8.55
N TYR A 196 3.90 1.57 -9.37
CA TYR A 196 2.93 2.60 -8.95
C TYR A 196 1.57 2.04 -8.52
N ILE A 197 1.27 0.77 -8.83
CA ILE A 197 -0.02 0.20 -8.50
C ILE A 197 -0.16 -0.02 -7.00
N LEU A 198 0.90 -0.43 -6.30
CA LEU A 198 0.85 -0.61 -4.85
C LEU A 198 0.55 0.67 -4.07
N PRO A 199 1.28 1.79 -4.26
CA PRO A 199 0.96 3.04 -3.56
C PRO A 199 -0.43 3.55 -3.92
N ALA A 200 -0.90 3.35 -5.16
CA ALA A 200 -2.27 3.69 -5.52
C ALA A 200 -3.30 2.88 -4.70
N CYS A 201 -3.09 1.56 -4.54
CA CYS A 201 -3.95 0.71 -3.72
C CYS A 201 -3.92 1.10 -2.25
N TRP A 202 -2.75 1.38 -1.67
CA TRP A 202 -2.64 1.85 -0.29
C TRP A 202 -3.40 3.15 -0.03
N ILE A 203 -3.25 4.15 -0.91
CA ILE A 203 -3.98 5.41 -0.78
C ILE A 203 -5.50 5.16 -0.83
N MET A 204 -5.98 4.25 -1.68
CA MET A 204 -7.39 3.88 -1.72
C MET A 204 -7.87 3.18 -0.44
N ILE A 205 -7.05 2.30 0.13
CA ILE A 205 -7.32 1.66 1.43
C ILE A 205 -7.39 2.71 2.53
N THR A 206 -6.43 3.66 2.56
CA THR A 206 -6.41 4.79 3.50
C THR A 206 -7.66 5.64 3.39
N ALA A 207 -8.03 6.05 2.17
CA ALA A 207 -9.23 6.84 1.94
C ALA A 207 -10.49 6.10 2.39
N ARG A 208 -10.61 4.80 2.08
CA ARG A 208 -11.75 3.99 2.51
C ARG A 208 -11.83 3.88 4.03
N ALA A 209 -10.73 3.52 4.70
CA ALA A 209 -10.70 3.37 6.15
C ALA A 209 -11.12 4.67 6.87
N ILE A 210 -10.72 5.82 6.34
CA ILE A 210 -11.14 7.13 6.86
C ILE A 210 -12.63 7.37 6.67
N ILE A 211 -13.16 7.12 5.47
CA ILE A 211 -14.59 7.30 5.16
C ILE A 211 -15.45 6.40 6.05
N GLU A 212 -15.10 5.11 6.16
CA GLU A 212 -15.80 4.14 7.01
C GLU A 212 -15.78 4.62 8.47
N LYS A 213 -14.64 5.08 8.97
CA LYS A 213 -14.54 5.57 10.36
C LYS A 213 -15.37 6.83 10.60
N ILE A 214 -15.43 7.75 9.63
CA ILE A 214 -16.29 8.94 9.69
C ILE A 214 -17.77 8.54 9.71
N HIS A 215 -18.17 7.54 8.93
CA HIS A 215 -19.53 7.00 8.94
C HIS A 215 -19.87 6.37 10.30
N GLU A 216 -18.99 5.54 10.86
CA GLU A 216 -19.17 4.95 12.18
C GLU A 216 -19.33 6.03 13.26
N TRP A 217 -18.51 7.09 13.23
CA TRP A 217 -18.61 8.19 14.20
C TRP A 217 -19.95 8.91 14.14
N LYS A 218 -20.45 9.21 12.93
CA LYS A 218 -21.77 9.84 12.75
C LYS A 218 -22.90 9.01 13.37
N ILE A 219 -22.84 7.69 13.24
CA ILE A 219 -23.82 6.77 13.85
C ILE A 219 -23.71 6.79 15.37
N VAL A 220 -22.48 6.72 15.92
CA VAL A 220 -22.25 6.76 17.37
C VAL A 220 -22.73 8.08 17.97
N MET A 221 -22.47 9.21 17.31
CA MET A 221 -22.91 10.53 17.78
C MET A 221 -24.41 10.71 17.71
N ALA A 222 -25.08 10.18 16.67
CA ALA A 222 -26.55 10.20 16.59
C ALA A 222 -27.23 9.42 17.72
N GLN A 223 -26.51 8.49 18.37
CA GLN A 223 -27.02 7.67 19.48
C GLN A 223 -26.68 8.25 20.86
N ARG A 224 -25.83 9.29 20.96
CA ARG A 224 -25.52 9.91 22.25
C ARG A 224 -26.65 10.86 22.67
N PRO A 225 -27.10 10.82 23.94
CA PRO A 225 -28.00 11.84 24.45
C PRO A 225 -27.31 13.20 24.36
N VAL A 226 -28.04 14.24 23.94
CA VAL A 226 -27.58 15.63 23.94
C VAL A 226 -27.35 16.01 25.40
N LEU A 227 -26.11 15.87 25.87
CA LEU A 227 -25.69 16.48 27.11
C LEU A 227 -25.40 17.94 26.76
N ASP A 228 -26.19 18.86 27.32
CA ASP A 228 -25.95 20.30 27.24
C ASP A 228 -24.51 20.58 27.72
N GLN A 229 -23.59 20.71 26.77
CA GLN A 229 -22.24 21.16 27.05
C GLN A 229 -22.28 22.69 27.15
N GLU A 230 -22.76 23.22 28.28
CA GLU A 230 -22.66 24.64 28.63
C GLU A 230 -21.21 25.05 29.02
N GLY A 231 -20.21 24.46 28.36
CA GLY A 231 -18.80 24.77 28.54
C GLY A 231 -18.27 25.55 27.36
N ILE A 232 -17.37 26.51 27.62
CA ILE A 232 -16.55 27.13 26.58
C ILE A 232 -15.62 26.02 26.04
N GLY A 233 -16.12 25.28 25.05
CA GLY A 233 -15.35 24.24 24.37
C GLY A 233 -14.14 24.89 23.72
N THR A 234 -12.95 24.36 24.00
CA THR A 234 -11.74 24.81 23.29
C THR A 234 -11.86 24.47 21.81
N ALA A 235 -11.21 25.25 20.92
CA ALA A 235 -11.22 24.98 19.47
C ALA A 235 -10.81 23.53 19.12
N LEU A 236 -9.97 22.91 19.95
CA LEU A 236 -9.58 21.51 19.82
C LEU A 236 -10.76 20.55 20.09
N GLU A 237 -11.57 20.81 21.10
CA GLU A 237 -12.74 20.00 21.43
C GLU A 237 -13.80 20.08 20.33
N GLU A 238 -14.04 21.27 19.80
CA GLU A 238 -14.93 21.47 18.66
C GLU A 238 -14.43 20.76 17.39
N ALA A 239 -13.12 20.83 17.13
CA ALA A 239 -12.48 20.13 16.02
C ALA A 239 -12.53 18.59 16.19
N LEU A 240 -12.36 18.08 17.41
CA LEU A 240 -12.48 16.65 17.73
C LEU A 240 -13.93 16.15 17.59
N ASN A 241 -14.92 16.99 17.84
CA ASN A 241 -16.32 16.64 17.66
C ASN A 241 -16.78 16.75 16.19
N THR A 242 -15.99 17.38 15.32
CA THR A 242 -16.29 17.56 13.89
C THR A 242 -15.59 16.48 13.04
N PRO A 243 -16.29 15.42 12.58
CA PRO A 243 -15.64 14.29 11.90
C PRO A 243 -14.95 14.67 10.57
N LEU A 244 -15.45 15.68 9.87
CA LEU A 244 -14.81 16.15 8.63
C LEU A 244 -13.47 16.85 8.88
N ALA A 245 -13.22 17.32 10.10
CA ALA A 245 -11.94 17.92 10.44
C ALA A 245 -10.86 16.85 10.72
N TRP A 246 -11.24 15.62 11.07
CA TRP A 246 -10.28 14.58 11.49
C TRP A 246 -9.18 14.28 10.45
N PRO A 247 -9.46 14.14 9.14
CA PRO A 247 -8.41 13.93 8.14
C PRO A 247 -7.41 15.09 8.08
N ILE A 248 -7.91 16.33 8.22
CA ILE A 248 -7.07 17.55 8.21
C ILE A 248 -6.20 17.61 9.47
N ILE A 249 -6.79 17.31 10.63
CA ILE A 249 -6.04 17.23 11.89
C ILE A 249 -5.00 16.11 11.83
N ALA A 250 -5.33 14.97 11.22
CA ALA A 250 -4.40 13.85 11.04
C ALA A 250 -3.19 14.22 10.18
N ILE A 251 -3.38 15.04 9.12
CA ILE A 251 -2.29 15.61 8.33
C ILE A 251 -1.37 16.46 9.22
N LEU A 252 -1.93 17.34 10.05
CA LEU A 252 -1.16 18.16 10.98
C LEU A 252 -0.41 17.30 12.01
N MET A 253 -1.06 16.24 12.51
CA MET A 253 -0.50 15.30 13.49
C MET A 253 0.61 14.41 12.92
N MET A 254 0.85 14.42 11.60
CA MET A 254 1.99 13.70 11.02
C MET A 254 3.31 14.22 11.58
N ILE A 255 3.43 15.53 11.78
CA ILE A 255 4.66 16.17 12.28
C ILE A 255 5.01 15.67 13.70
N PRO A 256 4.13 15.80 14.72
CA PRO A 256 4.45 15.31 16.05
C PRO A 256 4.59 13.79 16.11
N LEU A 257 3.80 13.03 15.33
CA LEU A 257 3.93 11.57 15.29
C LEU A 257 5.28 11.16 14.70
N PHE A 258 5.67 11.75 13.58
CA PHE A 258 6.96 11.52 12.94
C PHE A 258 8.11 11.86 13.89
N ALA A 259 8.05 13.00 14.58
CA ALA A 259 9.07 13.40 15.55
C ALA A 259 9.17 12.40 16.72
N ALA A 260 8.03 11.92 17.24
CA ALA A 260 8.02 10.93 18.31
C ALA A 260 8.67 9.60 17.87
N VAL A 261 8.34 9.12 16.67
CA VAL A 261 8.91 7.89 16.12
C VAL A 261 10.40 8.04 15.84
N ALA A 262 10.82 9.18 15.28
CA ALA A 262 12.23 9.49 15.04
C ALA A 262 13.04 9.55 16.34
N LEU A 263 12.48 10.10 17.42
CA LEU A 263 13.12 10.10 18.74
C LEU A 263 13.26 8.69 19.32
N ILE A 264 12.22 7.86 19.18
CA ILE A 264 12.26 6.46 19.62
C ILE A 264 13.34 5.70 18.86
N LEU A 265 13.37 5.82 17.53
CA LEU A 265 14.41 5.22 16.69
C LEU A 265 15.81 5.75 17.05
N GLY A 266 15.91 7.05 17.36
CA GLY A 266 17.07 7.71 17.94
C GLY A 266 17.61 6.98 19.17
N ALA A 267 16.74 6.61 20.09
CA ALA A 267 17.10 5.85 21.28
C ALA A 267 17.59 4.42 20.95
N PHE A 268 17.15 3.84 19.84
CA PHE A 268 17.67 2.56 19.30
C PHE A 268 18.93 2.71 18.44
N GLY A 269 19.53 3.91 18.40
CA GLY A 269 20.78 4.18 17.69
C GLY A 269 20.63 4.54 16.23
N GLN A 270 19.41 4.74 15.72
CA GLN A 270 19.20 5.28 14.38
C GLN A 270 19.39 6.81 14.39
N PRO A 271 20.02 7.40 13.37
CA PRO A 271 20.15 8.85 13.30
C PRO A 271 18.76 9.51 13.14
N SER A 272 18.54 10.68 13.75
CA SER A 272 17.23 11.38 13.69
C SER A 272 16.85 11.81 12.27
N ASP A 273 17.84 11.97 11.39
CA ASP A 273 17.69 12.25 9.97
C ASP A 273 17.68 10.97 9.11
N ALA A 274 17.64 9.77 9.70
CA ALA A 274 17.72 8.48 8.99
C ALA A 274 16.72 8.38 7.83
N ILE A 275 15.47 8.79 8.04
CA ILE A 275 14.44 8.72 7.00
C ILE A 275 14.69 9.73 5.87
N THR A 276 15.15 10.93 6.18
CA THR A 276 15.53 11.91 5.15
C THR A 276 16.73 11.38 4.37
N ARG A 277 17.74 10.90 5.09
CA ARG A 277 18.97 10.31 4.55
C ARG A 277 18.69 9.10 3.66
N ALA A 278 17.73 8.26 4.06
CA ALA A 278 17.26 7.11 3.31
C ALA A 278 16.91 7.46 1.86
N PHE A 279 16.32 8.64 1.67
CA PHE A 279 15.89 9.11 0.37
C PHE A 279 16.86 10.10 -0.29
N THR A 280 17.59 10.92 0.48
CA THR A 280 18.46 11.96 -0.09
C THR A 280 19.81 11.45 -0.57
N GLU A 281 20.38 10.42 0.07
CA GLU A 281 21.67 9.86 -0.35
C GLU A 281 21.56 9.02 -1.61
N THR A 282 20.37 8.48 -1.90
CA THR A 282 20.09 7.72 -3.13
C THR A 282 19.37 8.55 -4.20
N ILE A 283 19.05 9.83 -3.91
CA ILE A 283 18.37 10.77 -4.82
C ILE A 283 19.18 11.09 -6.07
N GLY A 284 20.51 11.04 -5.96
CA GLY A 284 21.41 11.29 -7.08
C GLY A 284 21.06 10.42 -8.27
N TRP A 285 20.66 9.17 -8.05
CA TRP A 285 20.26 8.26 -9.12
C TRP A 285 19.00 8.70 -9.88
N THR A 286 17.92 9.06 -9.17
CA THR A 286 16.63 9.41 -9.79
C THR A 286 16.69 10.76 -10.51
N PHE A 287 17.54 11.69 -10.04
CA PHE A 287 17.58 13.06 -10.52
C PHE A 287 18.90 13.50 -11.19
N SER A 288 19.90 12.63 -11.37
CA SER A 288 21.17 12.97 -12.05
C SER A 288 21.05 13.10 -13.57
N LYS A 289 19.95 13.64 -14.08
CA LYS A 289 19.81 14.00 -15.49
C LYS A 289 20.53 15.31 -15.79
#